data_AF-A0A9D8TFS5-F1
#
_entry.id   AF-A0A9D8TFS5-F1
#
_cell.length_a   1.000
_cell.length_b   1.000
_cell.length_c   1.000
_cell.angle_alpha   90.00
_cell.angle_beta   90.00
_cell.angle_gamma   90.00
#
_symmetry.space_group_name_H-M   'P 1'
#
loop_
_entity.id
_entity.type
_entity.pdbx_description
1 polymer ?
#
loop_
_entity_poly.entity_id
_entity_poly.type
_entity_poly.pdbx_seq_one_letter_code
_entity_poly.pdbx_strand_id
1 'polypeptide(L)' 'MKHLIISLICLSFCCFGHAQDTEIVVRNGKQYYQYVVQPKETIYGLSKRFHITQEELLAMNPFLSEGLKIGHVLTIPVR' A
#
# COMPACT_ATOMS: atom_id res chain seq x y z
N MET A 1 -34.83 0.11 3.48
CA MET A 1 -35.36 -1.10 4.14
C MET A 1 -35.74 -2.13 3.07
N LYS A 2 -34.76 -2.91 2.59
CA LYS A 2 -34.92 -4.18 1.84
C LYS A 2 -33.53 -4.76 1.51
N HIS A 3 -32.70 -4.94 2.53
CA HIS A 3 -31.59 -5.88 2.48
C HIS A 3 -32.06 -7.11 3.25
N LEU A 4 -32.72 -8.04 2.56
CA LEU A 4 -33.07 -9.34 3.11
C LEU A 4 -33.11 -10.33 1.94
N ILE A 5 -32.14 -11.26 1.96
CA ILE A 5 -32.13 -12.55 1.27
C ILE A 5 -31.82 -12.51 -0.24
N ILE A 6 -30.52 -12.48 -0.55
CA ILE A 6 -29.91 -13.32 -1.60
C ILE A 6 -28.71 -14.00 -0.90
N SER A 7 -28.98 -14.98 -0.03
CA SER A 7 -28.65 -16.40 -0.25
C SER A 7 -27.29 -16.58 -0.94
N LEU A 8 -26.24 -16.93 -0.20
CA LEU A 8 -25.75 -18.31 -0.11
C LEU A 8 -25.51 -18.93 -1.50
N ILE A 9 -24.24 -19.23 -1.81
CA ILE A 9 -23.66 -19.84 -3.03
C ILE A 9 -22.83 -18.85 -3.89
N CYS A 10 -21.57 -18.67 -3.48
CA CYS A 10 -20.45 -18.62 -4.42
C CYS A 10 -19.28 -19.39 -3.80
N LEU A 11 -19.35 -20.72 -3.93
CA LEU A 11 -18.19 -21.60 -3.88
C LEU A 11 -17.55 -21.48 -5.29
N SER A 12 -16.31 -20.97 -5.38
CA SER A 12 -15.47 -20.78 -6.58
C SER A 12 -15.17 -19.31 -6.91
N PHE A 13 -13.87 -18.99 -6.95
CA PHE A 13 -13.22 -17.93 -7.74
C PHE A 13 -13.72 -16.49 -7.51
N CYS A 14 -12.93 -15.55 -7.04
CA CYS A 14 -11.58 -15.26 -7.49
C CYS A 14 -10.79 -14.68 -6.33
N CYS A 15 -9.48 -14.89 -6.34
CA CYS A 15 -8.56 -13.92 -5.78
C CYS A 15 -9.02 -12.53 -6.24
N PHE A 16 -9.65 -11.74 -5.37
CA PHE A 16 -9.62 -10.29 -5.50
C PHE A 16 -8.19 -9.87 -5.16
N GLY A 17 -7.28 -10.17 -6.08
CA GLY A 17 -6.05 -9.42 -6.22
C GLY A 17 -6.49 -8.04 -6.69
N HIS A 18 -6.78 -7.15 -5.75
CA HIS A 18 -6.85 -5.73 -6.07
C HIS A 18 -5.47 -5.34 -6.60
N ALA A 19 -5.38 -5.21 -7.93
CA ALA A 19 -4.30 -4.47 -8.57
C ALA A 19 -4.40 -3.06 -7.99
N GLN A 20 -3.36 -2.67 -7.28
CA GLN A 20 -3.43 -1.50 -6.43
C GLN A 20 -2.91 -0.27 -7.18
N ASP A 21 -3.78 0.73 -7.30
CA ASP A 21 -3.44 1.99 -7.95
C ASP A 21 -2.35 2.70 -7.14
N THR A 22 -1.14 2.73 -7.69
CA THR A 22 -0.04 3.52 -7.15
C THR A 22 -0.07 4.86 -7.87
N GLU A 23 -0.51 5.90 -7.19
CA GLU A 23 -0.56 7.24 -7.78
C GLU A 23 0.85 7.84 -7.79
N ILE A 24 1.22 8.52 -8.89
CA ILE A 24 2.49 9.27 -8.98
C ILE A 24 2.20 10.74 -8.70
N VAL A 25 2.83 11.28 -7.66
CA VAL A 25 2.78 12.70 -7.31
C VAL A 25 4.13 13.34 -7.65
N VAL A 26 4.09 14.44 -8.39
CA VAL A 26 5.28 15.24 -8.70
C VAL A 26 5.46 16.31 -7.63
N ARG A 27 6.60 16.32 -6.93
CA ARG A 27 7.00 17.39 -6.00
C ARG A 27 8.39 17.89 -6.37
N ASN A 28 8.52 19.19 -6.62
CA ASN A 28 9.79 19.85 -6.94
C ASN A 28 10.57 19.17 -8.10
N GLY A 29 9.85 18.74 -9.14
CA GLY A 29 10.44 18.04 -10.29
C GLY A 29 10.83 16.58 -10.04
N LYS A 30 10.58 16.05 -8.83
CA LYS A 30 10.78 14.63 -8.49
C LYS A 30 9.44 13.91 -8.41
N GLN A 31 9.42 12.66 -8.84
CA GLN A 31 8.23 11.81 -8.80
C GLN A 31 8.24 10.92 -7.56
N TYR A 32 7.08 10.74 -6.97
CA TYR A 32 6.88 9.90 -5.80
C TYR A 32 5.65 9.02 -5.99
N TYR A 33 5.78 7.74 -5.67
CA TYR A 33 4.65 6.84 -5.49
C TYR A 33 3.94 7.14 -4.17
N GLN A 34 2.62 7.26 -4.24
CA GLN A 34 1.72 7.22 -3.09
C GLN A 34 1.19 5.80 -2.98
N TYR A 35 1.77 5.03 -2.05
CA TYR A 35 1.52 3.61 -1.93
C TYR A 35 0.72 3.29 -0.67
N VAL A 36 -0.43 2.64 -0.80
CA VAL A 36 -1.27 2.27 0.35
C VAL A 36 -0.85 0.90 0.89
N VAL A 37 -0.41 0.83 2.14
CA VAL A 37 0.07 -0.40 2.78
C VAL A 37 -1.00 -1.49 2.77
N GLN A 38 -0.63 -2.68 2.30
CA GLN A 38 -1.47 -3.86 2.26
C GLN A 38 -1.28 -4.77 3.47
N PRO A 39 -2.27 -5.65 3.74
CA PRO A 39 -2.12 -6.69 4.74
C PRO A 39 -0.88 -7.55 4.48
N LYS A 40 -0.18 -7.92 5.56
CA LYS A 40 1.02 -8.79 5.56
C LYS A 40 2.27 -8.16 4.92
N GLU A 41 2.28 -6.87 4.66
CA GLU A 41 3.50 -6.17 4.25
C GLU A 41 4.38 -5.81 5.45
N THR A 42 5.67 -5.61 5.18
CA THR A 42 6.67 -5.21 6.17
C THR A 42 7.54 -4.11 5.59
N ILE A 43 8.15 -3.31 6.46
CA ILE A 43 9.11 -2.25 6.05
C ILE A 43 10.23 -2.85 5.20
N TYR A 44 10.76 -4.01 5.60
CA TYR A 44 11.78 -4.73 4.84
C TYR A 44 11.30 -5.17 3.46
N GLY A 45 10.10 -5.76 3.36
CA GLY A 45 9.54 -6.20 2.08
C GLY A 45 9.29 -5.02 1.14
N LEU A 46 8.75 -3.93 1.66
CA LEU A 46 8.51 -2.68 0.93
C LEU A 46 9.82 -2.06 0.44
N SER A 47 10.82 -1.96 1.31
CA SER A 47 12.12 -1.38 0.95
C SER A 47 12.80 -2.18 -0.16
N LYS A 48 12.72 -3.53 -0.12
CA LYS A 48 13.22 -4.38 -1.21
C LYS A 48 12.43 -4.22 -2.50
N ARG A 49 11.10 -4.18 -2.44
CA ARG A 49 10.24 -4.03 -3.63
C ARG A 49 10.51 -2.72 -4.38
N PHE A 50 10.65 -1.62 -3.64
CA PHE A 50 10.90 -0.30 -4.20
C PHE A 50 12.39 0.03 -4.34
N HIS A 51 13.28 -0.94 -4.07
CA HIS A 51 14.73 -0.78 -4.17
C HIS A 51 15.30 0.42 -3.36
N ILE A 52 14.69 0.74 -2.22
CA ILE A 52 15.13 1.80 -1.30
C ILE A 52 15.64 1.19 0.01
N THR A 53 16.36 1.98 0.82
CA THR A 53 16.77 1.52 2.16
C THR A 53 15.63 1.69 3.17
N GLN A 54 15.70 0.98 4.29
CA GLN A 54 14.69 1.12 5.36
C GLN A 54 14.79 2.51 6.00
N GLU A 55 16.01 3.02 6.15
CA GLU A 55 16.30 4.35 6.69
C GLU A 55 15.70 5.44 5.80
N GLU A 56 15.80 5.29 4.47
CA GLU A 56 15.22 6.20 3.50
C GLU A 56 13.67 6.16 3.55
N LEU A 57 13.09 4.96 3.65
CA LEU A 57 11.64 4.80 3.81
C LEU A 57 11.13 5.45 5.10
N LEU A 58 11.84 5.26 6.22
CA LEU A 58 11.55 5.87 7.52
C LEU A 58 11.73 7.40 7.50
N ALA A 59 12.78 7.90 6.85
CA ALA A 59 13.06 9.33 6.75
C ALA A 59 11.97 10.09 5.99
N MET A 60 11.41 9.48 4.93
CA MET A 60 10.28 10.06 4.19
C MET A 60 8.92 9.86 4.88
N ASN A 61 8.82 8.87 5.78
CA ASN A 61 7.58 8.52 6.46
C ASN A 61 7.81 8.40 7.98
N PRO A 62 8.05 9.50 8.71
CA PRO A 62 8.43 9.47 10.14
C PRO A 62 7.40 8.76 11.04
N PHE A 63 6.13 8.74 10.64
CA PHE A 63 5.04 8.03 11.32
C PHE A 63 5.26 6.51 11.40
N LEU A 64 6.14 5.94 10.57
CA LEU A 64 6.51 4.53 10.62
C LEU A 64 7.31 4.15 11.87
N SER A 65 7.84 5.15 12.61
CA SER A 65 8.45 4.92 13.93
C SER A 65 7.50 4.31 14.95
N GLU A 66 6.18 4.56 14.80
CA GLU A 66 5.13 3.94 15.61
C GLU A 66 4.70 2.56 15.09
N GLY A 67 5.32 2.09 14.00
CA GLY A 67 5.01 0.84 13.32
C GLY A 67 4.21 1.01 12.03
N LEU A 68 4.31 0.00 11.16
CA LEU A 68 3.61 -0.07 9.88
C LEU A 68 2.16 -0.54 10.11
N LYS A 69 1.18 0.27 9.71
CA LYS A 69 -0.26 -0.08 9.79
C LYS A 69 -0.85 -0.20 8.38
N ILE A 70 -1.78 -1.13 8.23
CA ILE A 70 -2.52 -1.35 6.99
C ILE A 70 -3.31 -0.09 6.64
N GLY A 71 -3.33 0.28 5.36
CA GLY A 71 -4.04 1.46 4.86
C GLY A 71 -3.26 2.77 4.99
N HIS A 72 -2.07 2.78 5.61
CA HIS A 72 -1.22 3.97 5.58
C HIS A 72 -0.75 4.27 4.15
N VAL A 73 -0.68 5.55 3.81
CA VAL A 73 -0.13 5.99 2.52
C VAL A 73 1.34 6.32 2.72
N LEU A 74 2.21 5.58 2.04
CA LEU A 74 3.65 5.79 2.03
C LEU A 74 4.03 6.65 0.85
N THR A 75 4.88 7.65 1.10
CA THR A 75 5.57 8.39 0.05
C THR A 75 6.89 7.68 -0.25
N ILE A 76 7.05 7.23 -1.50
CA ILE A 76 8.19 6.43 -1.96
C ILE A 76 8.76 7.09 -3.22
N PRO A 77 10.07 7.33 -3.33
CA PRO A 77 10.65 8.01 -4.49
C PRO A 77 10.61 7.09 -5.71
N VAL A 78 10.28 7.65 -6.86
CA VAL A 78 10.45 6.98 -8.16
C VAL A 78 11.93 7.13 -8.56
N ARG A 79 12.59 6.02 -8.90
CA ARG A 79 13.96 5.98 -9.42
C ARG A 79 13.96 5.58 -10.88
#